data_AF-A0A4Y2HID4-F1
#
_entry.id   AF-A0A4Y2HID4-F1
#
_cell.length_a   1.000
_cell.length_b   1.000
_cell.length_c   1.000
_cell.angle_alpha   90.00
_cell.angle_beta   90.00
_cell.angle_gamma   90.00
#
_symmetry.space_group_name_H-M   'P 1'
#
loop_
_entity.id
_entity.type
_entity.pdbx_description
1 polymer ?
#
loop_
_entity_poly.entity_id
_entity_poly.type
_entity_poly.pdbx_seq_one_letter_code
_entity_poly.pdbx_strand_id
1 'polypeptide(L)'
;MTVRHLTGSAKLTGLLSGLGYSVSQSTILQLDTDIALLQLKNQSLFPKNFIPNVFTTLVWDNSDFGEETLSGGGTTHCTNGIILQWESTAEVNAILS
;
A
#
# COMPACT_ATOMS: atom_id res chain seq x y z
N MET A 1 12.73 14.54 6.24
CA MET A 1 11.76 13.53 6.71
C MET A 1 10.86 14.05 7.83
N THR A 2 11.37 14.37 9.04
CA THR A 2 10.53 14.77 10.19
C THR A 2 9.56 15.92 9.90
N VAL A 3 10.04 17.05 9.36
CA VAL A 3 9.17 18.20 9.01
C VAL A 3 8.13 17.81 7.95
N ARG A 4 8.51 16.98 6.97
CA ARG A 4 7.61 16.47 5.94
C ARG A 4 6.50 15.60 6.55
N HIS A 5 6.83 14.67 7.43
CA HIS A 5 5.86 13.79 8.07
C HIS A 5 4.96 14.50 9.08
N LEU A 6 5.48 15.50 9.79
CA LEU A 6 4.69 16.28 10.75
C LEU A 6 3.73 17.26 10.07
N THR A 7 4.10 17.82 8.91
CA THR A 7 3.34 18.93 8.30
C THR A 7 2.70 18.62 6.95
N GLY A 8 3.17 17.59 6.24
CA GLY A 8 2.75 17.28 4.87
C GLY A 8 3.10 18.35 3.81
N SER A 9 3.71 19.48 4.20
CA SER A 9 3.84 20.66 3.33
C SER A 9 5.11 20.64 2.48
N ALA A 10 4.95 20.48 1.17
CA ALA A 10 6.06 20.57 0.21
C ALA A 10 6.64 21.99 0.07
N LYS A 11 5.83 23.03 0.33
CA LYS A 11 6.29 24.43 0.31
C LYS A 11 7.23 24.71 1.48
N LEU A 12 6.88 24.22 2.66
CA LEU A 12 7.71 24.40 3.86
C LEU A 12 9.06 23.67 3.73
N THR A 13 9.05 22.43 3.25
CA THR A 13 10.30 21.69 2.99
C THR A 13 11.15 22.36 1.91
N GLY A 14 10.52 22.89 0.86
CA GLY A 14 11.21 23.67 -0.18
C GLY A 14 11.91 24.91 0.36
N LEU A 15 11.24 25.71 1.19
CA LEU A 15 11.84 26.87 1.86
C LEU A 15 13.03 26.49 2.73
N LEU A 16 12.87 25.47 3.57
CA LEU A 16 13.95 24.99 4.43
C LEU A 16 15.14 24.44 3.63
N SER A 17 14.88 23.77 2.49
CA SER A 17 15.94 23.33 1.60
C SER A 17 16.66 24.49 0.92
N GLY A 18 15.93 25.53 0.50
CA GLY A 18 16.52 26.74 -0.07
C GLY A 18 17.40 27.50 0.92
N LEU A 19 17.11 27.39 2.21
CA LEU A 19 17.90 27.97 3.30
C LEU A 19 19.01 27.04 3.82
N GLY A 20 19.17 25.84 3.26
CA GLY A 20 20.20 24.87 3.66
C GLY A 20 19.90 24.08 4.95
N TYR A 21 18.68 24.20 5.50
CA TYR A 21 18.26 23.49 6.73
C TYR A 21 17.60 22.13 6.46
N SER A 22 17.34 21.80 5.19
CA SER A 22 16.78 20.52 4.80
C SER A 22 17.30 20.04 3.46
N VAL A 23 17.18 18.75 3.21
CA VAL A 23 17.34 18.19 1.87
C VAL A 23 16.17 18.63 0.98
N SER A 24 16.37 18.62 -0.33
CA SER A 24 15.33 19.00 -1.29
C SER A 24 14.13 18.06 -1.21
N GLN A 25 12.97 18.56 -1.62
CA GLN A 25 11.73 17.78 -1.66
C GLN A 25 11.87 16.51 -2.53
N SER A 26 12.61 16.57 -3.63
CA SER A 26 12.86 15.42 -4.50
C SER A 26 13.65 14.33 -3.78
N THR A 27 14.71 14.70 -3.06
CA THR A 27 15.50 13.75 -2.26
C THR A 27 14.67 13.11 -1.15
N ILE A 28 13.76 13.86 -0.53
CA ILE A 28 12.85 13.30 0.49
C ILE A 28 11.96 12.21 -0.11
N LEU A 29 11.31 12.50 -1.25
CA LEU A 29 10.41 11.53 -1.91
C LEU A 29 11.14 10.28 -2.41
N GLN A 30 12.36 10.45 -2.90
CA GLN A 30 13.20 9.32 -3.29
C GLN A 30 13.52 8.44 -2.08
N LEU A 31 13.92 9.05 -0.95
CA LEU A 31 14.19 8.32 0.29
C LEU A 31 12.96 7.58 0.81
N ASP A 32 11.77 8.20 0.76
CA ASP A 32 10.50 7.55 1.13
C ASP A 32 10.25 6.29 0.27
N THR A 33 10.50 6.40 -1.03
CA THR A 33 10.37 5.30 -1.99
C THR A 33 11.36 4.18 -1.69
N ASP A 34 12.63 4.52 -1.44
CA ASP A 34 13.68 3.56 -1.14
C ASP A 34 13.41 2.80 0.16
N ILE A 35 12.90 3.50 1.20
CA ILE A 35 12.49 2.88 2.46
C ILE A 35 11.31 1.92 2.22
N ALA A 36 10.32 2.31 1.43
CA ALA A 36 9.19 1.44 1.09
C ALA A 36 9.65 0.16 0.36
N LEU A 37 10.55 0.30 -0.62
CA LEU A 37 11.15 -0.84 -1.32
C LEU A 37 11.97 -1.74 -0.39
N LEU A 38 12.70 -1.16 0.58
CA LEU A 38 13.43 -1.92 1.59
C LEU A 38 12.47 -2.73 2.49
N GLN A 39 11.35 -2.14 2.90
CA GLN A 39 10.33 -2.84 3.69
C GLN A 39 9.72 -4.00 2.90
N LEU A 40 9.41 -3.80 1.61
CA LEU A 40 8.92 -4.86 0.74
C LEU A 40 9.90 -6.02 0.59
N LYS A 41 11.21 -5.77 0.61
CA LYS A 41 12.24 -6.83 0.58
C LYS A 41 12.33 -7.60 1.90
N ASN A 42 12.05 -6.94 3.02
CA ASN A 42 12.23 -7.51 4.37
C ASN A 42 10.96 -8.15 4.94
N GLN A 43 9.79 -7.87 4.38
CA GLN A 43 8.53 -8.47 4.81
C GLN A 43 8.11 -9.59 3.87
N SER A 44 7.63 -10.71 4.43
CA SER A 44 6.78 -11.60 3.65
C SER A 44 5.50 -10.82 3.33
N LEU A 45 5.23 -10.62 2.05
CA LEU A 45 3.98 -10.03 1.55
C LEU A 45 2.73 -10.77 2.09
N PHE A 46 2.91 -12.03 2.49
CA PHE A 46 1.85 -12.87 3.01
C PHE A 46 1.85 -12.93 4.54
N PRO A 47 0.65 -12.98 5.17
CA PRO A 47 0.53 -13.29 6.59
C PRO A 47 1.24 -14.60 6.94
N LYS A 48 1.76 -14.70 8.17
CA LYS A 48 2.61 -15.83 8.61
C LYS A 48 1.98 -17.23 8.43
N ASN A 49 0.66 -17.31 8.37
CA ASN A 49 -0.08 -18.57 8.25
C ASN A 49 -0.27 -19.03 6.80
N PHE A 50 0.20 -18.25 5.81
CA PHE A 50 0.12 -18.64 4.42
C PHE A 50 1.24 -19.60 4.05
N ILE A 51 0.86 -20.71 3.42
CA ILE A 51 1.75 -21.77 2.98
C ILE A 51 2.24 -21.45 1.55
N PRO A 52 3.56 -21.45 1.30
CA PRO A 52 4.10 -21.27 -0.04
C PRO A 52 3.63 -22.36 -1.01
N ASN A 53 3.44 -22.00 -2.28
CA ASN A 53 3.08 -22.93 -3.37
C ASN A 53 1.74 -23.67 -3.18
N VAL A 54 0.83 -23.14 -2.37
CA VAL A 54 -0.54 -23.66 -2.25
C VAL A 54 -1.51 -22.81 -3.06
N PHE A 55 -2.44 -23.48 -3.76
CA PHE A 55 -3.48 -22.82 -4.52
C PHE A 55 -4.23 -21.81 -3.66
N THR A 56 -4.30 -20.56 -4.14
CA THR A 56 -4.83 -19.42 -3.40
C THR A 56 -5.74 -18.63 -4.33
N THR A 57 -6.95 -18.33 -3.87
CA THR A 57 -7.90 -17.47 -4.56
C THR A 57 -7.86 -16.09 -3.95
N LEU A 58 -7.76 -15.09 -4.81
CA LEU A 58 -7.75 -13.69 -4.40
C LEU A 58 -8.98 -13.00 -5.00
N VAL A 59 -9.71 -12.26 -4.16
CA VAL A 59 -10.91 -11.53 -4.56
C VAL A 59 -10.77 -10.09 -4.12
N TRP A 60 -11.02 -9.15 -5.01
CA TRP A 60 -11.05 -7.73 -4.71
C TRP A 60 -12.37 -7.13 -5.14
N ASP A 61 -12.82 -6.17 -4.36
CA ASP A 61 -14.01 -5.37 -4.66
C ASP A 61 -13.78 -3.92 -4.22
N ASN A 62 -14.42 -2.99 -4.92
CA ASN A 62 -14.44 -1.60 -4.53
C ASN A 62 -15.74 -1.31 -3.76
N SER A 63 -15.59 -0.93 -2.50
CA SER A 63 -16.67 -0.39 -1.70
C SER A 63 -16.73 1.12 -1.90
N ASP A 64 -17.42 1.51 -2.96
CA ASP A 64 -17.68 2.90 -3.29
C ASP A 64 -19.04 3.34 -2.70
N PHE A 65 -19.03 4.32 -1.80
CA PHE A 65 -20.24 4.89 -1.21
C PHE A 65 -20.37 6.38 -1.55
N GLY A 66 -21.56 6.78 -1.96
CA GLY A 66 -21.91 8.19 -2.17
C GLY A 66 -21.31 8.80 -3.44
N GLU A 67 -21.00 8.00 -4.46
CA GLU A 67 -20.32 8.46 -5.69
C GLU A 67 -21.06 9.58 -6.45
N GLU A 68 -22.38 9.67 -6.34
CA GLU A 68 -23.21 10.65 -7.06
C GLU A 68 -23.20 12.06 -6.41
N THR A 69 -22.05 12.52 -5.91
CA THR A 69 -21.92 13.92 -5.46
C THR A 69 -21.32 14.79 -6.57
N LEU A 70 -21.97 15.92 -6.87
CA LEU A 70 -21.50 16.89 -7.88
C LEU A 70 -20.10 17.46 -7.59
N SER A 71 -19.65 17.41 -6.34
CA SER A 71 -18.35 17.94 -5.90
C SER A 71 -17.28 16.87 -5.69
N GLY A 72 -17.64 15.58 -5.71
CA GLY A 72 -16.75 14.49 -5.27
C GLY A 72 -16.38 14.52 -3.78
N GLY A 73 -16.99 15.41 -2.99
CA GLY A 73 -16.73 15.55 -1.56
C GLY A 73 -17.63 14.64 -0.72
N GLY A 74 -17.04 13.95 0.27
CA GLY A 74 -17.78 13.03 1.14
C GLY A 74 -18.01 11.64 0.54
N THR A 75 -17.39 11.33 -0.59
CA THR A 75 -17.38 9.98 -1.16
C THR A 75 -16.41 9.11 -0.38
N THR A 76 -16.76 7.83 -0.23
CA THR A 76 -15.85 6.81 0.30
C THR A 76 -15.42 5.94 -0.86
N HIS A 77 -14.11 5.86 -1.10
CA HIS A 77 -13.51 4.97 -2.08
C HIS A 77 -12.58 4.02 -1.34
N CYS A 78 -13.04 2.80 -1.11
CA CYS A 78 -12.27 1.77 -0.42
C CYS A 78 -12.12 0.55 -1.33
N THR A 79 -10.88 0.14 -1.62
CA THR A 79 -10.63 -1.16 -2.24
C THR A 79 -10.41 -2.20 -1.14
N ASN A 80 -11.29 -3.18 -1.07
CA ASN A 80 -11.23 -4.29 -0.13
C ASN A 80 -10.73 -5.55 -0.84
N GLY A 81 -9.96 -6.37 -0.14
CA GLY A 81 -9.42 -7.62 -0.66
C GLY A 81 -9.62 -8.76 0.32
N ILE A 82 -9.98 -9.93 -0.19
CA ILE A 82 -10.07 -11.20 0.55
C ILE A 82 -9.09 -12.18 -0.09
N ILE A 83 -8.31 -12.85 0.76
CA ILE A 83 -7.39 -13.90 0.35
C ILE A 83 -7.86 -15.22 0.97
N LEU A 84 -8.15 -16.21 0.12
CA LEU A 84 -8.54 -17.57 0.53
C LEU A 84 -7.46 -18.54 0.06
N GLN A 85 -6.87 -19.30 0.99
CA GLN A 85 -5.88 -20.32 0.68
C GLN A 85 -6.37 -21.68 1.20
N TRP A 86 -6.19 -22.72 0.38
CA TRP A 86 -6.49 -24.10 0.76
C TRP A 86 -5.42 -24.65 1.69
N GLU A 87 -5.71 -25.72 2.43
CA GLU A 87 -4.69 -26.35 3.30
C GLU A 87 -3.63 -27.10 2.48
N SER A 88 -3.99 -27.60 1.29
CA SER A 88 -3.09 -28.30 0.38
C SER A 88 -3.53 -28.23 -1.08
N THR A 89 -2.57 -28.12 -2.00
CA THR A 89 -2.83 -28.21 -3.46
C THR A 89 -3.33 -29.59 -3.88
N ALA A 90 -3.03 -30.65 -3.11
CA ALA A 90 -3.48 -32.01 -3.43
C ALA A 90 -5.01 -32.14 -3.35
N GLU A 91 -5.64 -31.46 -2.39
CA GLU A 91 -7.09 -31.47 -2.21
C GLU A 91 -7.81 -30.78 -3.38
N VAL A 92 -7.24 -29.66 -3.86
CA VAL A 92 -7.75 -28.94 -5.02
C VAL A 92 -7.70 -29.81 -6.28
N ASN A 93 -6.58 -30.48 -6.50
CA ASN A 93 -6.42 -31.37 -7.66
C ASN A 93 -7.40 -32.55 -7.63
N ALA A 94 -7.77 -33.06 -6.44
CA ALA A 94 -8.75 -34.14 -6.30
C ALA A 94 -10.20 -33.70 -6.57
N ILE A 95 -10.52 -32.42 -6.38
CA ILE A 95 -11.86 -31.86 -6.65
C ILE A 95 -12.02 -31.47 -8.12
N LEU A 96 -10.94 -31.05 -8.78
CA LEU A 96 -10.93 -30.58 -10.16
C LEU A 96 -10.66 -31.66 -11.21
N SER A 97 -10.32 -32.90 -10.80
CA SER A 97 -10.15 -34.08 -11.66
C SER A 97 -11.44 -34.86 -11.85
#